data_AF-A0A2K3LB90-F1
#
_entry.id   AF-A0A2K3LB90-F1
#
_cell.length_a   1.000
_cell.length_b   1.000
_cell.length_c   1.000
_cell.angle_alpha   90.00
_cell.angle_beta   90.00
_cell.angle_gamma   90.00
#
_symmetry.space_group_name_H-M   'P 1'
#
loop_
_entity.id
_entity.type
_entity.pdbx_description
1 polymer ?
#
loop_
_entity_poly.entity_id
_entity_poly.type
_entity_poly.pdbx_seq_one_letter_code
_entity_poly.pdbx_strand_id
1 'polypeptide(L)'
;EGSVLRVRGKNILENEHVKIGAFHTLELELQRPFVIRKDVWDSYALEVLQQASDPAASADLAVVLMQEGLAHILLVGRSMTVTRSRIEASIPRKHGAAIAGYERALNKFFENVLQVNSS
;
A
#
# COMPACT_ATOMS: atom_id res chain seq x y z
N GLU A 1 7.19 1.43 -3.13
CA GLU A 1 8.12 0.89 -2.12
C GLU A 1 7.69 -0.53 -1.78
N GLY A 2 8.60 -1.50 -1.86
CA GLY A 2 8.26 -2.90 -1.66
C GLY A 2 8.01 -3.19 -0.17
N SER A 3 6.84 -3.73 0.15
CA SER A 3 6.53 -4.21 1.50
C SER A 3 7.39 -5.44 1.80
N VAL A 4 8.53 -5.26 2.48
CA VAL A 4 9.39 -6.36 2.94
C VAL A 4 8.88 -6.82 4.32
N LEU A 5 8.53 -8.09 4.44
CA LEU A 5 8.16 -8.70 5.71
C LEU A 5 9.38 -9.38 6.33
N ARG A 6 9.72 -9.01 7.56
CA ARG A 6 10.87 -9.58 8.30
C ARG A 6 10.38 -10.47 9.42
N VAL A 7 10.82 -11.73 9.43
CA VAL A 7 10.50 -12.70 10.47
C VAL A 7 11.77 -13.07 11.22
N ARG A 8 11.81 -12.79 12.52
CA ARG A 8 12.93 -13.14 13.39
C ARG A 8 12.62 -14.42 14.16
N GLY A 9 13.56 -15.35 14.18
CA GLY A 9 13.40 -16.63 14.88
C GLY A 9 14.73 -17.31 15.15
N LYS A 10 14.67 -18.48 15.79
CA LYS A 10 15.84 -19.35 15.95
C LYS A 10 15.89 -20.33 14.80
N ASN A 11 17.08 -20.61 14.29
CA ASN A 11 17.26 -21.68 13.34
C ASN A 11 17.05 -23.03 14.03
N ILE A 12 16.14 -23.85 13.49
CA ILE A 12 15.80 -25.17 14.02
C ILE A 12 16.31 -26.31 13.12
N LEU A 13 16.90 -25.99 11.97
CA LEU A 13 17.45 -26.95 11.02
C LEU A 13 18.96 -26.74 10.90
N GLU A 14 19.68 -27.78 10.47
CA GLU A 14 21.09 -27.62 10.12
C GLU A 14 21.23 -26.69 8.91
N ASN A 15 22.19 -25.77 8.96
CA ASN A 15 22.45 -24.80 7.91
C ASN A 15 23.96 -24.49 7.88
N GLU A 16 24.52 -24.34 6.68
CA GLU A 16 25.95 -24.09 6.47
C GLU A 16 26.43 -22.74 7.04
N HIS A 17 25.52 -21.76 7.18
CA HIS A 17 25.85 -20.40 7.59
C HIS A 17 25.34 -20.04 8.99
N VAL A 18 24.30 -20.71 9.48
CA VAL A 18 23.66 -20.38 10.76
C VAL A 18 23.54 -21.62 11.64
N LYS A 19 24.20 -21.61 12.79
CA LYS A 19 24.14 -22.70 13.76
C LYS A 19 22.71 -22.93 14.26
N ILE A 20 22.39 -24.20 14.58
CA ILE A 20 21.12 -24.55 15.25
C ILE A 20 21.01 -23.78 16.56
N GLY A 21 19.84 -23.22 16.82
CA GLY A 21 19.53 -22.41 18.01
C GLY A 21 19.98 -20.94 17.93
N ALA A 22 20.80 -20.56 16.93
CA ALA A 22 21.16 -19.16 16.71
C ALA A 22 19.98 -18.36 16.15
N PHE A 23 19.91 -17.09 16.51
CA PHE A 23 18.90 -16.18 15.98
C PHE A 23 19.24 -15.76 14.55
N HIS A 24 18.21 -15.70 13.70
CA HIS A 24 18.28 -15.22 12.33
C HIS A 24 17.01 -14.42 12.00
N THR A 25 17.12 -13.54 11.01
CA THR A 25 16.00 -12.79 10.46
C THR A 25 15.84 -13.16 9.00
N LEU A 26 14.70 -13.77 8.66
CA LEU A 26 14.31 -14.06 7.29
C LEU A 26 13.57 -12.86 6.70
N GLU A 27 14.00 -12.39 5.53
CA GLU A 27 13.25 -11.42 4.75
C GLU A 27 12.41 -12.18 3.71
N LEU A 28 11.09 -11.99 3.77
CA LEU A 28 10.17 -12.54 2.79
C LEU A 28 10.05 -11.57 1.62
N GLU A 29 10.49 -12.05 0.47
CA GLU A 29 10.50 -11.32 -0.80
C GLU A 29 9.32 -11.76 -1.67
N LEU A 30 8.84 -10.85 -2.50
CA LEU A 30 7.85 -11.19 -3.52
C LEU A 30 8.43 -12.23 -4.48
N GLN A 31 7.59 -13.17 -4.92
CA GLN A 31 7.93 -14.23 -5.88
C GLN A 31 9.01 -15.22 -5.43
N ARG A 32 9.45 -15.16 -4.17
CA ARG A 32 10.34 -16.17 -3.59
C ARG A 32 9.49 -17.18 -2.80
N PRO A 33 9.48 -18.48 -3.19
CA PRO A 33 8.69 -19.48 -2.48
C PRO A 33 9.21 -19.68 -1.06
N PHE A 34 8.30 -19.86 -0.12
CA PHE A 34 8.59 -20.17 1.28
C PHE A 34 7.57 -21.15 1.83
N VAL A 35 7.89 -21.76 2.98
CA VAL A 35 7.04 -22.76 3.63
C VAL A 35 6.70 -22.31 5.04
N ILE A 36 5.41 -22.28 5.36
CA ILE A 36 4.92 -22.07 6.73
C ILE A 36 4.63 -23.44 7.35
N ARG A 37 5.08 -23.65 8.59
CA ARG A 37 4.70 -24.80 9.41
C ARG A 37 4.01 -24.30 10.67
N LYS A 38 2.88 -24.91 11.01
CA LYS A 38 2.10 -24.67 12.22
C LYS A 38 1.62 -26.02 12.74
N ASP A 39 1.61 -26.21 14.05
CA ASP A 39 1.19 -27.47 14.66
C ASP A 39 -0.29 -27.78 14.38
N VAL A 40 -1.12 -26.73 14.30
CA VAL A 40 -2.55 -26.84 14.02
C VAL A 40 -2.97 -25.81 12.97
N TRP A 41 -3.55 -26.28 11.88
CA TRP A 41 -4.23 -25.45 10.88
C TRP A 41 -5.74 -25.48 11.17
N ASP A 42 -6.21 -24.46 11.89
CA ASP A 42 -7.63 -24.25 12.12
C ASP A 42 -8.34 -23.70 10.87
N SER A 43 -9.67 -23.73 10.87
CA SER A 43 -10.49 -23.26 9.75
C SER A 43 -10.22 -21.80 9.38
N TYR A 44 -9.98 -20.95 10.38
CA TYR A 44 -9.65 -19.54 10.17
C TYR A 44 -8.31 -19.36 9.44
N ALA A 45 -7.27 -20.10 9.83
CA ALA A 45 -5.97 -20.05 9.16
C ALA A 45 -6.06 -20.50 7.69
N LEU A 46 -6.90 -21.51 7.41
CA LEU A 46 -7.16 -21.97 6.05
C LEU A 46 -7.93 -20.92 5.22
N GLU A 47 -8.94 -20.27 5.81
CA GLU A 47 -9.70 -19.20 5.16
C GLU A 47 -8.80 -18.00 4.80
N VAL A 48 -7.93 -17.58 5.73
CA VAL A 48 -6.96 -16.49 5.50
C VAL A 48 -5.99 -16.84 4.36
N LEU A 49 -5.47 -18.08 4.33
CA LEU A 49 -4.60 -18.53 3.24
C LEU A 49 -5.33 -18.51 1.89
N GLN A 50 -6.57 -18.99 1.86
CA GLN A 50 -7.37 -19.02 0.64
C GLN A 50 -7.63 -17.60 0.12
N GLN A 51 -8.03 -16.69 1.01
CA GLN A 51 -8.24 -15.28 0.66
C GLN A 51 -6.96 -14.59 0.19
N ALA A 52 -5.81 -14.87 0.82
CA ALA A 52 -4.52 -14.30 0.43
C ALA A 52 -4.01 -14.84 -0.93
N SER A 53 -4.42 -16.06 -1.29
CA SER A 53 -4.05 -16.71 -2.55
C SER A 53 -4.97 -16.36 -3.73
N ASP A 54 -6.09 -15.67 -3.50
CA ASP A 54 -7.06 -15.30 -4.52
C ASP A 54 -6.49 -14.21 -5.46
N PRO A 55 -6.16 -14.54 -6.72
CA PRO A 55 -5.61 -13.56 -7.66
C PRO A 55 -6.65 -12.53 -8.11
N ALA A 56 -7.95 -12.75 -7.84
CA ALA A 56 -9.00 -11.78 -8.10
C ALA A 56 -9.14 -10.74 -6.98
N ALA A 57 -8.40 -10.86 -5.87
CA ALA A 57 -8.33 -9.86 -4.80
C ALA A 57 -7.53 -8.62 -5.26
N SER A 58 -8.10 -7.87 -6.20
CA SER A 58 -7.59 -6.57 -6.64
C SER A 58 -8.17 -5.44 -5.78
N ALA A 59 -7.77 -4.19 -6.03
CA ALA A 59 -8.41 -3.06 -5.38
C ALA A 59 -9.86 -2.96 -5.87
N ASP A 60 -10.82 -3.12 -4.96
CA ASP A 60 -12.24 -3.12 -5.30
C ASP A 60 -12.77 -1.69 -5.53
N LEU A 61 -12.07 -0.68 -4.99
CA LEU A 61 -12.53 0.72 -5.01
C LEU A 61 -11.35 1.71 -5.07
N ALA A 62 -11.39 2.62 -6.05
CA ALA A 62 -10.56 3.82 -6.06
C ALA A 62 -11.31 4.97 -5.37
N VAL A 63 -10.66 5.65 -4.43
CA VAL A 63 -11.22 6.77 -3.67
C VAL A 63 -10.35 8.00 -3.88
N VAL A 64 -10.99 9.12 -4.20
CA VAL A 64 -10.32 10.43 -4.28
C VAL A 64 -10.91 11.34 -3.22
N LEU A 65 -10.14 11.62 -2.17
CA LEU A 65 -10.50 12.57 -1.12
C LEU A 65 -9.88 13.91 -1.46
N MET A 66 -10.69 14.96 -1.59
CA MET A 66 -10.20 16.28 -1.98
C MET A 66 -10.74 17.39 -1.10
N GLN A 67 -9.87 18.35 -0.82
CA GLN A 67 -10.20 19.68 -0.36
C GLN A 67 -9.40 20.69 -1.21
N GLU A 68 -9.64 21.98 -1.01
CA GLU A 68 -8.90 23.03 -1.72
C GLU A 68 -7.39 22.87 -1.50
N GLY A 69 -6.65 22.60 -2.58
CA GLY A 69 -5.19 22.47 -2.55
C GLY A 69 -4.63 21.16 -2.00
N LEU A 70 -5.48 20.18 -1.63
CA LEU A 70 -5.01 18.86 -1.19
C LEU A 70 -5.92 17.75 -1.71
N ALA A 71 -5.32 16.75 -2.37
CA ALA A 71 -6.00 15.54 -2.78
C ALA A 71 -5.22 14.29 -2.36
N HIS A 72 -5.94 13.28 -1.89
CA HIS A 72 -5.44 11.93 -1.65
C HIS A 72 -6.13 10.96 -2.59
N ILE A 73 -5.34 10.22 -3.36
CA ILE A 73 -5.82 9.15 -4.23
C ILE A 73 -5.50 7.84 -3.52
N LEU A 74 -6.52 7.08 -3.15
CA LEU A 74 -6.42 5.83 -2.42
C LEU A 74 -6.96 4.69 -3.25
N LEU A 75 -6.31 3.54 -3.17
CA LEU A 75 -6.88 2.26 -3.59
C LEU A 75 -7.26 1.47 -2.36
N VAL A 76 -8.54 1.18 -2.24
CA VAL A 76 -9.11 0.35 -1.19
C VAL A 76 -9.26 -1.05 -1.77
N GLY A 77 -8.43 -1.97 -1.31
CA GLY A 77 -8.59 -3.40 -1.55
C GLY A 77 -9.15 -4.11 -0.33
N ARG A 78 -9.48 -5.39 -0.51
CA ARG A 78 -10.07 -6.25 0.52
C ARG A 78 -9.29 -6.29 1.84
N SER A 79 -7.96 -6.21 1.79
CA SER A 79 -7.09 -6.37 2.97
C SER A 79 -6.29 -5.12 3.33
N MET A 80 -6.17 -4.14 2.43
CA MET A 80 -5.38 -2.94 2.66
C MET A 80 -5.92 -1.75 1.89
N THR A 81 -5.78 -0.55 2.49
CA THR A 81 -5.93 0.71 1.77
C THR A 81 -4.55 1.30 1.51
N VAL A 82 -4.25 1.59 0.25
CA VAL A 82 -2.95 2.13 -0.17
C VAL A 82 -3.17 3.54 -0.69
N THR A 83 -2.46 4.51 -0.12
CA THR A 83 -2.38 5.85 -0.73
C THR A 83 -1.49 5.76 -1.96
N ARG A 84 -2.06 5.94 -3.14
CA ARG A 84 -1.32 5.94 -4.40
C ARG A 84 -0.63 7.27 -4.66
N SER A 85 -1.29 8.37 -4.32
CA SER A 85 -0.72 9.69 -4.51
C SER A 85 -1.30 10.70 -3.54
N ARG A 86 -0.47 11.71 -3.25
CA ARG A 86 -0.82 12.89 -2.47
C ARG A 86 -0.45 14.11 -3.31
N ILE A 87 -1.44 14.92 -3.64
CA ILE A 87 -1.26 16.10 -4.49
C ILE A 87 -1.53 17.32 -3.64
N GLU A 88 -0.55 18.23 -3.59
CA GLU A 88 -0.63 19.48 -2.86
C GLU A 88 -0.45 20.65 -3.81
N ALA A 89 -1.27 21.68 -3.63
CA ALA A 89 -1.16 22.95 -4.34
C ALA A 89 -1.51 24.10 -3.41
N SER A 90 -0.71 25.17 -3.42
CA SER A 90 -1.04 26.41 -2.73
C SER A 90 -2.10 27.16 -3.53
N ILE A 91 -3.35 27.15 -3.05
CA ILE A 91 -4.45 27.88 -3.68
C ILE A 91 -4.57 29.28 -3.04
N PRO A 92 -4.53 30.38 -3.83
CA PRO A 92 -4.69 31.73 -3.30
C PRO A 92 -6.06 31.92 -2.65
N ARG A 93 -6.19 32.75 -1.61
CA ARG A 93 -7.52 33.03 -1.05
C ARG A 93 -8.42 33.74 -2.07
N LYS A 94 -9.68 33.31 -2.16
CA LYS A 94 -10.69 33.94 -3.02
C LYS A 94 -11.03 35.36 -2.54
N HIS A 95 -10.33 36.38 -3.06
CA HIS A 95 -10.60 37.78 -2.73
C HIS A 95 -10.27 38.77 -3.86
N GLY A 96 -11.17 39.73 -4.10
CA GLY A 96 -10.93 40.89 -4.98
C GLY A 96 -10.43 40.55 -6.38
N ALA A 97 -9.42 41.28 -6.87
CA ALA A 97 -8.81 41.09 -8.19
C ALA A 97 -8.07 39.74 -8.36
N ALA A 98 -7.87 38.97 -7.28
CA ALA A 98 -7.18 37.68 -7.32
C ALA A 98 -8.09 36.49 -7.68
N ILE A 99 -9.40 36.71 -7.91
CA ILE A 99 -10.37 35.65 -8.27
C ILE A 99 -9.94 34.90 -9.55
N ALA A 100 -9.43 35.61 -10.55
CA ALA A 100 -8.93 34.97 -11.78
C ALA A 100 -7.71 34.06 -11.53
N GLY A 101 -6.84 34.43 -10.58
CA GLY A 101 -5.70 33.62 -10.16
C GLY A 101 -6.12 32.39 -9.34
N TYR A 102 -7.14 32.55 -8.50
CA TYR A 102 -7.76 31.46 -7.74
C TYR A 102 -8.34 30.38 -8.67
N GLU A 103 -9.17 30.78 -9.64
CA GLU A 103 -9.80 29.83 -10.58
C GLU A 103 -8.77 29.10 -11.44
N ARG A 104 -7.74 29.82 -11.92
CA ARG A 104 -6.65 29.20 -12.68
C ARG A 104 -5.85 28.20 -11.83
N ALA A 105 -5.57 28.52 -10.57
CA ALA A 105 -4.85 27.62 -9.66
C ALA A 105 -5.68 26.36 -9.34
N LEU A 106 -6.99 26.51 -9.13
CA LEU A 106 -7.91 25.39 -8.90
C LEU A 106 -8.05 24.47 -10.11
N ASN A 107 -8.22 25.04 -11.31
CA ASN A 107 -8.31 24.25 -12.54
C ASN A 107 -7.02 23.44 -12.76
N LYS A 108 -5.86 24.06 -12.57
CA LYS A 108 -4.57 23.35 -12.63
C LYS A 108 -4.47 22.24 -11.58
N PHE A 109 -4.95 22.48 -10.36
CA PHE A 109 -4.99 21.46 -9.32
C PHE A 109 -5.87 20.28 -9.73
N PHE A 110 -7.06 20.51 -10.28
CA PHE A 110 -7.93 19.44 -10.76
C PHE A 110 -7.35 18.66 -11.95
N GLU A 111 -6.68 19.34 -12.89
CA GLU A 111 -5.95 18.67 -13.97
C GLU A 111 -4.86 17.74 -13.43
N ASN A 112 -4.08 18.20 -12.44
CA ASN A 112 -3.06 17.37 -11.79
C ASN A 112 -3.69 16.13 -11.11
N VAL A 113 -4.85 16.28 -10.47
CA VAL A 113 -5.57 15.15 -9.87
C VAL A 113 -6.02 14.14 -10.92
N LEU A 114 -6.57 14.61 -12.04
CA LEU A 114 -7.04 13.74 -13.12
C LEU A 114 -5.90 12.97 -13.79
N GLN A 115 -4.73 13.60 -14.00
CA GLN A 115 -3.60 12.95 -14.68
C GLN A 115 -3.06 11.74 -13.93
N VAL A 116 -3.09 11.73 -12.59
CA VAL A 116 -2.49 10.67 -11.78
C VAL A 116 -3.17 9.30 -11.94
N ASN A 117 -4.44 9.25 -12.36
CA ASN A 117 -5.12 7.97 -12.64
C ASN A 117 -4.73 7.33 -13.99
N SER A 118 -3.89 7.99 -14.79
CA SER A 118 -3.51 7.55 -16.15
C SER A 118 -2.21 6.75 -16.21
N SER A 119 -1.54 6.53 -15.07
CA SER A 119 -0.15 6.00 -15.00
C SER A 119 -0.06 4.69 -14.23
#